data_AF-A0A1M2VEB9-F1
#
_entry.id   AF-A0A1M2VEB9-F1
#
_cell.length_a   1.000
_cell.length_b   1.000
_cell.length_c   1.000
_cell.angle_alpha   90.00
_cell.angle_beta   90.00
_cell.angle_gamma   90.00
#
_symmetry.space_group_name_H-M   'P 1'
#
loop_
_entity.id
_entity.type
_entity.pdbx_description
1 polymer ?
#
loop_
_entity_poly.entity_id
_entity_poly.type
_entity_poly.pdbx_seq_one_letter_code
_entity_poly.pdbx_strand_id
1 'polypeptide(L)'
;MAHEGGGGTEVLAATKLEVEDMETGDGVDGGRVVCSVSWCVSGPSFKLDEPLTYSHLSSNALDELQHDLTVILQQTISHPSLHPQNLTIIPRKKSWLLNLDAVILADAGNAVDALFMAARAALWDTKVPRTRAVEYNAPEASQVAGDSAGAMDVDNREAIPTVSGFDTREMVRTAADFELPDYWDEGEVLQGQEKWPVCVTLNLVSIASIQCVLRAN
;
A
#
# COMPACT_ATOMS: atom_id res chain seq x y z
N MET A 1 -29.89 11.60 16.41
CA MET A 1 -29.39 12.80 15.71
C MET A 1 -28.06 13.15 16.35
N ALA A 2 -26.97 12.63 15.78
CA ALA A 2 -25.64 13.00 16.20
C ALA A 2 -25.46 14.47 15.86
N HIS A 3 -25.18 15.28 16.87
CA HIS A 3 -24.76 16.66 16.69
C HIS A 3 -23.41 16.60 15.97
N GLU A 4 -23.38 16.89 14.67
CA GLU A 4 -22.13 17.14 13.92
C GLU A 4 -21.42 18.28 14.64
N GLY A 5 -20.41 17.91 15.41
CA GLY A 5 -19.63 18.83 16.22
C GLY A 5 -18.64 19.56 15.34
N GLY A 6 -19.03 20.75 14.88
CA GLY A 6 -18.13 21.88 14.62
C GLY A 6 -17.24 21.78 13.38
N GLY A 7 -17.42 22.74 12.46
CA GLY A 7 -16.53 22.94 11.31
C GLY A 7 -15.06 22.91 11.70
N GLY A 8 -14.32 22.04 11.04
CA GLY A 8 -12.93 21.68 11.34
C GLY A 8 -12.23 21.07 10.13
N THR A 9 -10.98 20.61 10.32
CA THR A 9 -10.24 19.86 9.29
C THR A 9 -10.69 18.42 9.24
N GLU A 10 -11.13 17.99 8.06
CA GLU A 10 -11.68 16.66 7.79
C GLU A 10 -10.79 15.93 6.80
N VAL A 11 -10.27 14.78 7.23
CA VAL A 11 -9.45 13.90 6.41
C VAL A 11 -10.03 12.50 6.46
N LEU A 12 -10.28 11.92 5.29
CA LEU A 12 -10.65 10.52 5.13
C LEU A 12 -9.42 9.73 4.72
N ALA A 13 -9.14 8.62 5.38
CA ALA A 13 -8.06 7.71 5.00
C ALA A 13 -8.62 6.30 4.79
N ALA A 14 -8.12 5.62 3.77
CA ALA A 14 -8.49 4.25 3.43
C ALA A 14 -7.23 3.44 3.12
N THR A 15 -7.26 2.16 3.46
CA THR A 15 -6.18 1.23 3.16
C THR A 15 -6.67 0.13 2.25
N LYS A 16 -5.88 -0.21 1.24
CA LYS A 16 -6.12 -1.30 0.31
C LYS A 16 -4.90 -2.20 0.28
N LEU A 17 -5.12 -3.51 0.27
CA LEU A 17 -4.07 -4.51 0.15
C LEU A 17 -4.13 -5.13 -1.25
N GLU A 18 -3.01 -5.12 -1.95
CA GLU A 18 -2.82 -5.76 -3.25
C GLU A 18 -1.71 -6.80 -3.16
N VAL A 19 -1.72 -7.79 -4.05
CA VAL A 19 -0.66 -8.82 -4.10
C VAL A 19 0.34 -8.44 -5.16
N GLU A 20 1.60 -8.38 -4.76
CA GLU A 20 2.73 -8.09 -5.64
C GLU A 20 3.64 -9.31 -5.76
N ASP A 21 4.06 -9.61 -7.00
CA ASP A 21 5.03 -10.65 -7.31
C ASP A 21 6.46 -10.08 -7.24
N MET A 22 7.32 -10.69 -6.42
CA MET A 22 8.73 -10.28 -6.26
C MET A 22 9.63 -10.71 -7.43
N GLU A 23 9.23 -11.75 -8.19
CA GLU A 23 10.07 -12.27 -9.29
C GLU A 23 9.98 -11.40 -10.56
N THR A 24 8.86 -10.74 -10.80
CA THR A 24 8.59 -9.94 -12.02
C THR A 24 8.31 -8.48 -11.71
N GLY A 25 7.91 -8.15 -10.48
CA GLY A 25 7.53 -6.81 -10.04
C GLY A 25 8.62 -6.09 -9.24
N ASP A 26 8.20 -4.99 -8.60
CA ASP A 26 9.06 -4.12 -7.77
C ASP A 26 8.94 -4.47 -6.28
N GLY A 27 8.44 -5.70 -6.01
CA GLY A 27 8.10 -6.20 -4.69
C GLY A 27 9.32 -6.42 -3.81
N VAL A 28 9.21 -5.97 -2.56
CA VAL A 28 10.26 -6.08 -1.55
C VAL A 28 9.89 -7.13 -0.52
N ASP A 29 10.88 -7.92 -0.08
CA ASP A 29 10.70 -8.87 1.02
C ASP A 29 10.31 -8.12 2.30
N GLY A 30 9.15 -8.46 2.87
CA GLY A 30 8.52 -7.70 3.96
C GLY A 30 7.41 -6.73 3.54
N GLY A 31 7.05 -6.70 2.25
CA GLY A 31 5.97 -5.86 1.72
C GLY A 31 6.39 -4.41 1.49
N ARG A 32 5.60 -3.71 0.66
CA ARG A 32 5.79 -2.28 0.35
C ARG A 32 4.56 -1.50 0.81
N VAL A 33 4.79 -0.28 1.28
CA VAL A 33 3.72 0.68 1.58
C VAL A 33 3.79 1.82 0.56
N VAL A 34 2.66 2.15 -0.05
CA VAL A 34 2.50 3.26 -0.98
C VAL A 34 1.40 4.17 -0.47
N CYS A 35 1.73 5.44 -0.30
CA CYS A 35 0.84 6.46 0.21
C CYS A 35 0.49 7.42 -0.92
N SER A 36 -0.78 7.81 -0.98
CA SER A 36 -1.28 8.82 -1.89
C SER A 36 -2.15 9.79 -1.10
N VAL A 37 -1.94 11.09 -1.28
CA VAL A 37 -2.80 12.12 -0.71
C VAL A 37 -3.48 12.83 -1.86
N SER A 38 -4.78 13.03 -1.75
CA SER A 38 -5.55 13.81 -2.71
C SER A 38 -6.33 14.91 -1.99
N TRP A 39 -6.46 16.04 -2.68
CA TRP A 39 -7.20 17.19 -2.18
C TRP A 39 -8.54 17.27 -2.88
N CYS A 40 -9.64 17.13 -2.15
CA CYS A 40 -10.95 17.37 -2.71
C CYS A 40 -11.21 18.87 -2.77
N VAL A 41 -11.00 19.45 -3.95
CA VAL A 41 -11.59 20.76 -4.26
C VAL A 41 -13.02 20.47 -4.66
N SER A 42 -13.99 20.96 -3.89
CA SER A 42 -15.43 20.71 -4.12
C SER A 42 -15.79 20.82 -5.61
N GLY A 43 -16.26 19.72 -6.19
CA GLY A 43 -16.83 19.72 -7.54
C GLY A 43 -18.14 20.52 -7.61
N PRO A 44 -18.60 20.88 -8.82
CA PRO A 44 -19.69 21.85 -9.06
C PRO A 44 -21.11 21.38 -8.60
N SER A 45 -21.24 20.32 -7.82
CA SER A 45 -22.53 19.76 -7.39
C SER A 45 -22.69 19.54 -5.89
N PHE A 46 -21.72 19.95 -5.06
CA PHE A 46 -21.91 19.96 -3.62
C PHE A 46 -21.97 21.39 -3.11
N LYS A 47 -23.16 22.00 -3.21
CA LYS A 47 -23.51 23.21 -2.46
C LYS A 47 -23.62 22.82 -0.99
N LEU A 48 -22.51 22.82 -0.28
CA LEU A 48 -22.52 23.15 1.14
C LEU A 48 -22.05 24.59 1.27
N ASP A 49 -22.86 25.41 1.91
CA ASP A 49 -22.68 26.85 2.12
C ASP A 49 -21.54 27.19 3.11
N GLU A 50 -20.41 26.49 3.03
CA GLU A 50 -19.22 26.71 3.86
C GLU A 50 -18.07 27.24 2.99
N PRO A 51 -17.40 28.34 3.39
CA PRO A 51 -16.34 28.95 2.60
C PRO A 51 -15.16 27.99 2.52
N LEU A 52 -14.96 27.39 1.34
CA LEU A 52 -13.80 26.58 1.01
C LEU A 52 -12.55 27.36 1.37
N THR A 53 -11.78 26.84 2.32
CA THR A 53 -10.61 27.50 2.90
C THR A 53 -9.52 27.81 1.88
N TYR A 54 -9.62 27.25 0.68
CA TYR A 54 -8.65 27.39 -0.40
C TYR A 54 -9.17 28.06 -1.67
N SER A 55 -10.26 28.83 -1.59
CA SER A 55 -10.74 29.65 -2.71
C SER A 55 -9.71 30.67 -3.23
N HIS A 56 -8.61 30.88 -2.50
CA HIS A 56 -7.51 31.78 -2.83
C HIS A 56 -6.27 31.08 -3.43
N LEU A 57 -6.18 29.74 -3.35
CA LEU A 57 -5.09 29.00 -3.98
C LEU A 57 -5.43 28.66 -5.43
N SER A 58 -4.44 28.79 -6.31
CA SER A 58 -4.56 28.30 -7.70
C SER A 58 -4.52 26.77 -7.71
N SER A 59 -5.10 26.15 -8.76
CA SER A 59 -5.04 24.69 -8.95
C SER A 59 -3.61 24.16 -8.86
N ASN A 60 -2.65 24.88 -9.44
CA ASN A 60 -1.24 24.47 -9.41
C ASN A 60 -0.64 24.46 -8.00
N ALA A 61 -1.01 25.44 -7.16
CA ALA A 61 -0.53 25.51 -5.78
C ALA A 61 -1.11 24.38 -4.93
N LEU A 62 -2.33 23.93 -5.23
CA LEU A 62 -2.94 22.76 -4.59
C LEU A 62 -2.26 21.46 -5.02
N ASP A 63 -1.88 21.34 -6.29
CA ASP A 63 -1.16 20.17 -6.80
C ASP A 63 0.24 20.06 -6.18
N GLU A 64 0.95 21.18 -6.03
CA GLU A 64 2.24 21.25 -5.33
C GLU A 64 2.08 20.84 -3.85
N LEU A 65 1.09 21.39 -3.15
CA LEU A 65 0.82 21.04 -1.75
C LEU A 65 0.44 19.56 -1.60
N GLN A 66 -0.39 19.04 -2.51
CA GLN A 66 -0.78 17.63 -2.53
C GLN A 66 0.44 16.72 -2.72
N HIS A 67 1.33 17.09 -3.64
CA HIS A 67 2.57 16.37 -3.86
C HIS A 67 3.46 16.39 -2.61
N ASP A 68 3.65 17.55 -1.99
CA ASP A 68 4.47 17.70 -0.79
C ASP A 68 3.93 16.85 0.37
N LEU A 69 2.62 16.89 0.62
CA LEU A 69 1.98 16.07 1.65
C LEU A 69 2.11 14.57 1.36
N THR A 70 1.96 14.17 0.10
CA THR A 70 2.15 12.79 -0.33
C THR A 70 3.59 12.33 -0.08
N VAL A 71 4.58 13.16 -0.43
CA VAL A 71 6.00 12.85 -0.21
C VAL A 71 6.31 12.73 1.28
N ILE A 72 5.83 13.65 2.11
CA ILE A 72 6.03 13.62 3.56
C ILE A 72 5.42 12.35 4.17
N LEU A 73 4.18 12.02 3.79
CA LEU A 73 3.48 10.83 4.27
C LEU A 73 4.20 9.56 3.83
N GLN A 74 4.56 9.47 2.54
CA GLN A 74 5.27 8.33 1.97
C GLN A 74 6.63 8.11 2.65
N GLN A 75 7.44 9.16 2.80
CA GLN A 75 8.77 9.06 3.44
C GLN A 75 8.67 8.61 4.89
N THR A 76 7.62 9.05 5.60
CA THR A 76 7.45 8.75 7.01
C THR A 76 6.95 7.31 7.21
N ILE A 77 5.91 6.91 6.47
CA ILE A 77 5.24 5.60 6.66
C ILE A 77 6.00 4.46 5.97
N SER A 78 6.62 4.72 4.81
CA SER A 78 7.45 3.73 4.09
C SER A 78 8.83 3.51 4.73
N HIS A 79 9.07 4.01 5.94
CA HIS A 79 10.34 3.79 6.61
C HIS A 79 10.48 2.32 7.05
N PRO A 80 11.62 1.65 6.79
CA PRO A 80 11.79 0.23 7.07
C PRO A 80 11.56 -0.19 8.53
N SER A 81 11.73 0.72 9.50
CA SER A 81 11.47 0.43 10.92
C SER A 81 10.00 0.26 11.27
N LEU A 82 9.11 0.77 10.41
CA LEU A 82 7.67 0.72 10.57
C LEU A 82 7.03 -0.38 9.70
N HIS A 83 7.82 -1.07 8.88
CA HIS A 83 7.31 -2.13 8.02
C HIS A 83 6.79 -3.32 8.85
N PRO A 84 5.50 -3.66 8.72
CA PRO A 84 4.92 -4.76 9.47
C PRO A 84 5.36 -6.10 8.87
N GLN A 85 5.83 -7.02 9.72
CA GLN A 85 6.41 -8.30 9.28
C GLN A 85 5.38 -9.28 8.69
N ASN A 86 4.08 -9.01 8.89
CA ASN A 86 2.99 -9.84 8.39
C ASN A 86 2.55 -9.51 6.94
N LEU A 87 3.30 -8.65 6.23
CA LEU A 87 3.04 -8.38 4.81
C LEU A 87 3.67 -9.40 3.85
N THR A 88 4.45 -10.37 4.35
CA THR A 88 5.00 -11.44 3.49
C THR A 88 4.00 -12.58 3.34
N ILE A 89 3.60 -12.91 2.11
CA ILE A 89 2.72 -14.05 1.80
C ILE A 89 3.57 -15.31 1.60
N ILE A 90 4.44 -15.28 0.58
CA ILE A 90 5.39 -16.35 0.27
C ILE A 90 6.76 -15.71 0.21
N PRO A 91 7.70 -16.08 1.12
CA PRO A 91 9.03 -15.52 1.14
C PRO A 91 9.69 -15.57 -0.25
N ARG A 92 10.20 -14.42 -0.71
CA ARG A 92 10.87 -14.24 -2.01
C ARG A 92 10.03 -14.47 -3.26
N LYS A 93 8.71 -14.69 -3.15
CA LYS A 93 7.81 -14.85 -4.31
C LYS A 93 6.68 -13.84 -4.33
N LYS A 94 5.91 -13.73 -3.24
CA LYS A 94 4.71 -12.89 -3.16
C LYS A 94 4.67 -12.11 -1.85
N SER A 95 4.36 -10.82 -1.94
CA SER A 95 4.19 -9.92 -0.80
C SER A 95 2.93 -9.08 -0.96
N TRP A 96 2.42 -8.60 0.16
CA TRP A 96 1.37 -7.60 0.19
C TRP A 96 1.95 -6.22 -0.12
N LEU A 97 1.28 -5.51 -1.02
CA LEU A 97 1.41 -4.08 -1.26
C LEU A 97 0.28 -3.38 -0.50
N LEU A 98 0.64 -2.52 0.46
CA LEU A 98 -0.30 -1.73 1.24
C LEU A 98 -0.42 -0.33 0.63
N ASN A 99 -1.57 -0.04 0.04
CA ASN A 99 -1.92 1.28 -0.46
C ASN A 99 -2.66 2.04 0.64
N LEU A 100 -2.14 3.20 1.03
CA LEU A 100 -2.79 4.13 1.94
C LEU A 100 -3.21 5.36 1.14
N ASP A 101 -4.51 5.52 0.94
CA ASP A 101 -5.08 6.65 0.23
C ASP A 101 -5.75 7.59 1.24
N ALA A 102 -5.33 8.86 1.25
CA ALA A 102 -5.92 9.89 2.08
C ALA A 102 -6.52 11.01 1.23
N VAL A 103 -7.67 11.51 1.66
CA VAL A 103 -8.45 12.54 0.99
C VAL A 103 -8.77 13.63 2.00
N ILE A 104 -8.33 14.86 1.72
CA ILE A 104 -8.65 16.02 2.54
C ILE A 104 -9.92 16.65 1.99
N LEU A 105 -10.97 16.70 2.81
CA LEU A 105 -12.32 17.15 2.42
C LEU A 105 -12.54 18.61 2.82
N ALA A 106 -12.14 18.96 4.04
CA ALA A 106 -12.23 20.30 4.59
C ALA A 106 -10.97 20.57 5.41
N ASP A 107 -10.58 21.84 5.52
CA ASP A 107 -9.41 22.22 6.32
C ASP A 107 -9.67 23.53 7.05
N ALA A 108 -9.70 23.49 8.37
CA ALA A 108 -9.77 24.67 9.23
C ALA A 108 -8.42 24.98 9.90
N GLY A 109 -7.32 24.42 9.39
CA GLY A 109 -5.97 24.50 9.94
C GLY A 109 -5.46 23.16 10.46
N ASN A 110 -4.14 22.99 10.43
CA ASN A 110 -3.46 21.78 10.91
C ASN A 110 -3.83 20.47 10.16
N ALA A 111 -4.00 20.55 8.84
CA ALA A 111 -4.25 19.40 7.97
C ALA A 111 -3.19 18.30 8.07
N VAL A 112 -1.93 18.66 8.34
CA VAL A 112 -0.84 17.68 8.46
C VAL A 112 -1.08 16.75 9.65
N ASP A 113 -1.40 17.28 10.83
CA ASP A 113 -1.65 16.46 12.01
C ASP A 113 -2.90 15.59 11.80
N ALA A 114 -3.97 16.15 11.23
CA ALA A 114 -5.18 15.42 10.90
C ALA A 114 -4.92 14.28 9.90
N LEU A 115 -4.06 14.52 8.90
CA LEU A 115 -3.65 13.53 7.92
C LEU A 115 -2.93 12.35 8.57
N PHE A 116 -1.94 12.61 9.44
CA PHE A 116 -1.24 11.55 10.16
C PHE A 116 -2.13 10.81 11.16
N MET A 117 -3.08 11.50 11.81
CA MET A 117 -4.06 10.85 12.68
C MET A 117 -5.00 9.93 11.89
N ALA A 118 -5.52 10.38 10.75
CA ALA A 118 -6.38 9.60 9.88
C ALA A 118 -5.64 8.39 9.28
N ALA A 119 -4.43 8.60 8.78
CA ALA A 119 -3.55 7.55 8.29
C ALA A 119 -3.29 6.47 9.35
N ARG A 120 -2.92 6.90 10.57
CA ARG A 120 -2.71 6.00 11.69
C ARG A 120 -3.96 5.22 12.06
N ALA A 121 -5.12 5.88 12.07
CA ALA A 121 -6.39 5.21 12.38
C ALA A 121 -6.75 4.15 11.32
N ALA A 122 -6.57 4.48 10.03
CA ALA A 122 -6.81 3.54 8.94
C ALA A 122 -5.88 2.33 9.04
N LEU A 123 -4.57 2.54 9.25
CA LEU A 123 -3.58 1.48 9.45
C LEU A 123 -3.83 0.64 10.71
N TRP A 124 -4.43 1.23 11.73
CA TRP A 124 -4.80 0.52 12.95
C TRP A 124 -5.99 -0.42 12.72
N ASP A 125 -6.94 -0.02 11.88
CA ASP A 125 -8.12 -0.82 11.56
C ASP A 125 -7.86 -1.85 10.44
N THR A 126 -6.78 -1.68 9.65
CA THR A 126 -6.41 -2.62 8.60
C THR A 126 -6.13 -4.02 9.16
N LYS A 127 -6.83 -5.01 8.61
CA LYS A 127 -6.57 -6.43 8.83
C LYS A 127 -6.07 -7.07 7.53
N VAL A 128 -4.96 -7.78 7.63
CA VAL A 128 -4.37 -8.55 6.54
C VAL A 128 -5.03 -9.93 6.53
N PRO A 129 -5.60 -10.39 5.40
CA PRO A 129 -6.20 -11.71 5.34
C PRO A 129 -5.13 -12.79 5.50
N ARG A 130 -5.49 -13.88 6.19
CA ARG A 130 -4.59 -15.03 6.34
C ARG A 130 -4.39 -15.70 5.00
N THR A 131 -3.15 -16.04 4.68
CA THR A 131 -2.80 -16.75 3.45
C THR A 131 -2.17 -18.09 3.78
N ARG A 132 -2.47 -19.09 2.95
CA ARG A 132 -1.80 -20.39 2.99
C ARG A 132 -1.13 -20.63 1.66
N ALA A 133 0.18 -20.88 1.70
CA ALA A 133 0.94 -21.24 0.51
C ALA A 133 0.48 -22.63 0.02
N VAL A 134 0.10 -22.71 -1.24
CA VAL A 134 -0.26 -23.95 -1.91
C VAL A 134 0.78 -24.20 -2.99
N GLU A 135 1.59 -25.23 -2.76
CA GLU A 135 2.53 -25.73 -3.76
C GLU A 135 1.85 -26.82 -4.58
N TYR A 136 1.78 -26.63 -5.90
CA TYR A 136 1.31 -27.68 -6.80
C TYR A 136 2.39 -28.75 -6.93
N ASN A 137 2.29 -29.79 -6.12
CA ASN A 137 3.06 -31.02 -6.33
C ASN A 137 2.44 -31.79 -7.50
N ALA A 138 2.96 -31.58 -8.71
CA ALA A 138 2.66 -32.48 -9.82
C ALA A 138 3.03 -33.91 -9.37
N PRO A 139 2.12 -34.90 -9.49
CA PRO A 139 2.44 -36.26 -9.13
C PRO A 139 3.65 -36.69 -9.97
N GLU A 140 4.75 -37.04 -9.30
CA GLU A 140 5.87 -37.67 -9.98
C GLU A 140 5.29 -38.88 -10.71
N ALA A 141 5.44 -38.90 -12.05
CA ALA A 141 5.13 -40.07 -12.85
C ALA A 141 5.95 -41.22 -12.26
N SER A 142 5.28 -42.04 -11.44
CA SER A 142 5.89 -43.16 -10.77
C SER A 142 6.51 -44.03 -11.85
N GLN A 143 7.82 -44.26 -11.74
CA GLN A 143 8.54 -45.19 -12.59
C GLN A 143 7.91 -46.58 -12.40
N VAL A 144 6.96 -46.92 -13.26
CA VAL A 144 6.51 -48.31 -13.40
C VAL A 144 7.49 -48.96 -14.34
N ALA A 145 8.44 -49.70 -13.76
CA ALA A 145 9.24 -50.67 -14.47
C ALA A 145 8.32 -51.62 -15.26
N GLY A 146 8.48 -51.64 -16.57
CA GLY A 146 7.78 -52.51 -17.50
C GLY A 146 8.65 -52.75 -18.72
N ASP A 147 9.48 -53.79 -18.63
CA ASP A 147 10.17 -54.40 -19.76
C ASP A 147 9.21 -54.69 -20.92
N SER A 148 9.54 -54.23 -22.14
CA SER A 148 9.66 -55.06 -23.35
C SER A 148 9.63 -54.24 -24.65
N ALA A 149 10.72 -54.37 -25.42
CA ALA A 149 10.80 -54.49 -26.87
C ALA A 149 10.09 -53.48 -27.81
N GLY A 150 10.90 -52.70 -28.54
CA GLY A 150 10.46 -52.02 -29.76
C GLY A 150 11.51 -51.09 -30.34
N ALA A 151 12.38 -51.63 -31.20
CA ALA A 151 13.45 -50.93 -31.91
C ALA A 151 12.96 -49.75 -32.77
N MET A 152 13.74 -48.66 -32.80
CA MET A 152 14.22 -48.03 -34.03
C MET A 152 15.43 -47.13 -33.68
N ASP A 153 16.60 -47.64 -34.04
CA ASP A 153 17.88 -46.94 -34.02
C ASP A 153 18.00 -46.16 -35.34
N VAL A 154 18.10 -44.83 -35.28
CA VAL A 154 18.41 -43.97 -36.44
C VAL A 154 19.55 -43.05 -36.04
N ASP A 155 20.67 -43.28 -36.72
CA ASP A 155 22.00 -42.77 -36.44
C ASP A 155 22.15 -41.25 -36.74
N ASN A 156 22.78 -40.56 -35.79
CA ASN A 156 23.72 -39.45 -35.92
C ASN A 156 23.44 -38.25 -36.88
N ARG A 157 23.09 -37.10 -36.29
CA ARG A 157 23.65 -35.78 -36.65
C ARG A 157 23.44 -34.76 -35.52
N GLU A 158 24.55 -34.34 -34.91
CA GLU A 158 24.73 -33.19 -34.00
C GLU A 158 23.47 -32.60 -33.36
N ALA A 159 23.13 -33.11 -32.18
CA ALA A 159 22.09 -32.55 -31.34
C ALA A 159 22.54 -31.20 -30.77
N ILE A 160 22.21 -30.13 -31.50
CA ILE A 160 21.89 -28.82 -30.93
C ILE A 160 20.92 -29.09 -29.77
N PRO A 161 21.11 -28.55 -28.54
CA PRO A 161 20.11 -28.69 -27.51
C PRO A 161 18.90 -27.88 -27.96
N THR A 162 17.95 -28.55 -28.60
CA THR A 162 16.61 -28.04 -28.84
C THR A 162 15.92 -27.98 -27.48
N VAL A 163 16.24 -26.92 -26.73
CA VAL A 163 15.41 -26.47 -25.62
C VAL A 163 14.05 -26.18 -26.22
N SER A 164 13.13 -27.14 -26.08
CA SER A 164 11.78 -27.03 -26.59
C SER A 164 11.15 -25.79 -25.96
N GLY A 165 10.82 -24.79 -26.77
CA GLY A 165 10.11 -23.56 -26.32
C GLY A 165 8.68 -23.81 -25.83
N PHE A 166 8.33 -25.06 -25.57
CA PHE A 166 7.07 -25.54 -25.03
C PHE A 166 7.30 -26.50 -23.84
N ASP A 167 8.45 -26.40 -23.16
CA ASP A 167 8.67 -27.16 -21.92
C ASP A 167 7.97 -26.47 -20.74
N THR A 168 6.67 -26.73 -20.62
CA THR A 168 5.84 -26.30 -19.49
C THR A 168 6.24 -26.94 -18.17
N ARG A 169 7.16 -27.92 -18.15
CA ARG A 169 7.56 -28.65 -16.93
C ARG A 169 8.47 -27.83 -16.02
N GLU A 170 9.24 -26.88 -16.56
CA GLU A 170 9.95 -25.89 -15.75
C GLU A 170 8.99 -24.82 -15.20
N MET A 171 7.98 -24.41 -15.98
CA MET A 171 6.95 -23.45 -15.51
C MET A 171 6.06 -24.03 -14.39
N VAL A 172 5.80 -25.34 -14.40
CA VAL A 172 4.95 -26.02 -13.40
C VAL A 172 5.65 -26.20 -12.05
N ARG A 173 6.99 -26.25 -12.00
CA ARG A 173 7.76 -26.41 -10.74
C ARG A 173 7.82 -25.14 -9.89
N THR A 174 7.52 -23.98 -10.46
CA THR A 174 7.67 -22.68 -9.77
C THR A 174 6.34 -22.01 -9.45
N ALA A 175 5.20 -22.57 -9.88
CA ALA A 175 3.86 -22.07 -9.55
C ALA A 175 3.51 -22.35 -8.08
N ALA A 176 4.01 -21.50 -7.18
CA ALA A 176 3.52 -21.40 -5.81
C ALA A 176 2.41 -20.35 -5.81
N ASP A 177 1.19 -20.79 -5.57
CA ASP A 177 0.02 -19.91 -5.43
C ASP A 177 -0.39 -19.86 -3.96
N PHE A 178 -1.32 -18.98 -3.59
CA PHE A 178 -1.82 -18.90 -2.22
C PHE A 178 -3.34 -18.99 -2.20
N GLU A 179 -3.87 -19.70 -1.21
CA GLU A 179 -5.29 -19.73 -0.91
C GLU A 179 -5.60 -18.74 0.22
N LEU A 180 -6.78 -18.12 0.13
CA LEU A 180 -7.38 -17.32 1.19
C LEU A 180 -8.42 -18.20 1.90
N PRO A 181 -8.06 -18.85 3.03
CA PRO A 181 -8.99 -19.71 3.77
C PRO A 181 -10.17 -18.94 4.37
N ASP A 182 -10.03 -17.64 4.65
CA ASP A 182 -11.02 -16.84 5.35
C ASP A 182 -11.70 -15.82 4.41
N TYR A 183 -13.04 -15.85 4.37
CA TYR A 183 -13.86 -14.87 3.68
C TYR A 183 -14.49 -13.91 4.71
N TRP A 184 -14.21 -12.62 4.55
CA TRP A 184 -14.80 -11.47 5.26
C TRP A 184 -14.50 -11.32 6.78
N ASP A 185 -13.62 -10.35 7.08
CA ASP A 185 -13.30 -9.74 8.40
C ASP A 185 -12.45 -10.53 9.43
N GLU A 186 -12.10 -11.78 9.15
CA GLU A 186 -11.22 -12.62 9.99
C GLU A 186 -9.72 -12.47 9.68
N GLY A 187 -9.28 -11.31 9.20
CA GLY A 187 -7.86 -11.02 9.00
C GLY A 187 -7.08 -10.79 10.30
N GLU A 188 -5.77 -10.93 10.24
CA GLU A 188 -4.86 -10.55 11.33
C GLU A 188 -4.54 -9.07 11.28
N VAL A 189 -4.50 -8.43 12.44
CA VAL A 189 -4.08 -7.03 12.56
C VAL A 189 -2.64 -6.84 12.09
N LEU A 190 -2.33 -5.69 11.49
CA LEU A 190 -0.95 -5.32 11.14
C LEU A 190 -0.04 -5.40 12.37
N GLN A 191 1.12 -6.04 12.25
CA GLN A 191 2.04 -6.13 13.38
C GLN A 191 2.71 -4.78 13.65
N GLY A 192 2.83 -4.38 14.92
CA GLY A 192 3.50 -3.13 15.29
C GLY A 192 2.60 -1.89 15.18
N GLN A 193 1.28 -2.04 15.35
CA GLN A 193 0.32 -0.92 15.30
C GLN A 193 0.69 0.24 16.25
N GLU A 194 1.34 -0.08 17.36
CA GLU A 194 1.81 0.89 18.36
C GLU A 194 2.95 1.79 17.87
N LYS A 195 3.65 1.41 16.80
CA LYS A 195 4.80 2.14 16.25
C LYS A 195 4.41 3.21 15.25
N TRP A 196 3.16 3.21 14.77
CA TRP A 196 2.72 4.19 13.78
C TRP A 196 2.84 5.62 14.32
N PRO A 197 3.52 6.52 13.59
CA PRO A 197 3.83 7.86 14.06
C PRO A 197 2.58 8.74 14.13
N VAL A 198 2.64 9.74 15.02
CA VAL A 198 1.67 10.83 15.11
C VAL A 198 2.42 12.13 14.84
N CYS A 199 1.84 12.98 14.01
CA CYS A 199 2.39 14.31 13.74
C CYS A 199 1.82 15.33 14.74
N VAL A 200 2.68 16.26 15.18
CA VAL A 200 2.31 17.37 16.04
C VAL A 200 2.96 18.63 15.48
N THR A 201 2.12 19.56 15.02
CA THR A 201 2.57 20.83 14.45
C THR A 201 2.75 21.87 15.56
N LEU A 202 3.96 22.44 15.65
CA LEU A 202 4.32 23.47 16.64
C LEU A 202 4.56 24.81 15.95
N ASN A 203 3.63 25.75 16.14
CA ASN A 203 3.76 27.12 15.64
C ASN A 203 4.56 27.99 16.62
N LEU A 204 5.83 28.25 16.28
CA LEU A 204 6.71 29.11 17.08
C LEU A 204 6.58 30.56 16.64
N VAL A 205 6.08 31.43 17.53
CA VAL A 205 5.97 32.87 17.28
C VAL A 205 7.00 33.62 18.13
N SER A 206 7.80 34.48 17.51
CA SER A 206 8.75 35.33 18.22
C SER A 206 8.05 36.48 18.95
N ILE A 207 8.30 36.61 20.26
CA ILE A 207 7.75 37.67 21.11
C ILE A 207 8.18 39.07 20.64
N ALA A 208 9.36 39.21 20.00
CA ALA A 208 9.83 40.48 19.47
C ALA A 208 8.93 41.03 18.35
N SER A 209 8.32 40.16 17.54
CA SER A 209 7.39 40.54 16.48
C SER A 209 6.03 41.01 17.03
N ILE A 210 5.59 40.47 18.16
CA ILE A 210 4.32 40.81 18.81
C ILE A 210 4.38 42.23 19.42
N GLN A 211 5.52 42.61 20.01
CA GLN A 211 5.70 43.96 20.58
C GLN A 211 5.69 45.08 19.52
N CYS A 212 6.11 44.81 18.29
CA CYS A 212 6.09 45.80 17.21
C CYS A 212 4.65 46.08 16.74
N VAL A 213 3.82 45.03 16.65
CA VAL A 213 2.39 45.14 16.26
C VAL A 213 1.56 45.81 17.37
N LEU A 214 1.84 45.52 18.64
CA LEU A 214 1.13 46.13 19.78
C LEU A 214 1.53 47.59 20.06
N ARG A 215 2.66 48.07 19.53
CA ARG A 215 3.10 49.49 19.66
C ARG A 215 2.69 50.39 18.49
N ALA A 216 2.07 49.82 17.45
CA ALA A 216 1.65 50.54 16.25
C ALA A 216 0.13 50.88 16.23
N ASN A 217 -0.61 50.52 17.29
CA ASN A 217 -1.95 51.03 17.61
C ASN A 217 -1.90 51.88 18.88
#